data_AF-A0A1Y1S2J2-F1
#
_entry.id   AF-A0A1Y1S2J2-F1
#
_cell.length_a   1.000
_cell.length_b   1.000
_cell.length_c   1.000
_cell.angle_alpha   90.00
_cell.angle_beta   90.00
_cell.angle_gamma   90.00
#
_symmetry.space_group_name_H-M   'P 1'
#
loop_
_entity.id
_entity.type
_entity.pdbx_description
1 polymer ?
#
loop_
_entity_poly.entity_id
_entity_poly.type
_entity_poly.pdbx_seq_one_letter_code
_entity_poly.pdbx_strand_id
1 'polypeptide(L)'
;MAEKDLQKTLETVLAEQQTIKIIDQESLEKANLFLTTCKQTSKFVEDHFSDELKEAQEKKKAAEAERKAVVQKIEHFTVPLGKAERTVKSQISAYLTEQERQRREEEARRRREEEERRLAEAVETGEEEILDKPITYVKPPEPELAKGTYTVDVWEFEIVDKAKINPAYLIPDTKAIGAAVRSMKDRAQEALGEGVKVICRKDIRQRI
;
A
#
# COMPACT_ATOMS: atom_id res chain seq x y z
N MET A 1 2.11 -18.59 -44.68
CA MET A 1 2.46 -17.24 -45.19
C MET A 1 3.77 -16.88 -44.53
N ALA A 2 4.76 -16.39 -45.28
CA ALA A 2 6.04 -16.04 -44.67
C ALA A 2 5.89 -14.72 -43.91
N GLU A 3 6.66 -14.50 -42.84
CA GLU A 3 6.70 -13.24 -42.09
C GLU A 3 6.91 -12.02 -43.01
N LYS A 4 7.67 -12.21 -44.08
CA LYS A 4 7.90 -11.21 -45.14
C LYS A 4 6.61 -10.77 -45.86
N ASP A 5 5.63 -11.66 -46.02
CA ASP A 5 4.34 -11.34 -46.65
C ASP A 5 3.43 -10.56 -45.69
N LEU A 6 3.49 -10.86 -44.38
CA LEU A 6 2.81 -10.08 -43.35
C LEU A 6 3.37 -8.65 -43.26
N GLN A 7 4.69 -8.52 -43.31
CA GLN A 7 5.37 -7.23 -43.31
C GLN A 7 4.94 -6.37 -44.52
N LYS A 8 4.88 -6.98 -45.71
CA LYS A 8 4.39 -6.29 -46.92
C LYS A 8 2.91 -5.85 -46.79
N THR A 9 2.09 -6.68 -46.17
CA THR A 9 0.67 -6.35 -45.91
C THR A 9 0.54 -5.18 -44.94
N LEU A 10 1.36 -5.16 -43.88
CA LEU A 10 1.44 -4.04 -42.93
C LEU A 10 1.87 -2.75 -43.62
N GLU A 11 2.95 -2.78 -44.42
CA GLU A 11 3.45 -1.62 -45.16
C GLU A 11 2.38 -1.04 -46.10
N THR A 12 1.60 -1.89 -46.74
CA THR A 12 0.51 -1.48 -47.63
C THR A 12 -0.60 -0.75 -46.86
N VAL A 13 -1.05 -1.32 -45.74
CA VAL A 13 -2.09 -0.70 -44.88
C VAL A 13 -1.59 0.64 -44.29
N LEU A 14 -0.31 0.74 -43.93
CA LEU A 14 0.28 1.98 -43.43
C LEU A 14 0.41 3.05 -44.52
N ALA A 15 0.75 2.65 -45.75
CA ALA A 15 0.78 3.57 -46.89
C ALA A 15 -0.63 4.12 -47.18
N GLU A 16 -1.65 3.25 -47.17
CA GLU A 16 -3.06 3.66 -47.32
C GLU A 16 -3.49 4.64 -46.22
N GLN A 17 -3.12 4.40 -44.96
CA GLN A 17 -3.41 5.28 -43.82
C GLN A 17 -2.96 6.73 -44.05
N GLN A 18 -1.78 6.93 -44.63
CA GLN A 18 -1.21 8.27 -44.86
C GLN A 18 -1.99 9.08 -45.89
N THR A 19 -2.72 8.41 -46.78
CA THR A 19 -3.50 9.05 -47.85
C THR A 19 -4.90 9.47 -47.40
N ILE A 20 -5.40 8.93 -46.28
CA ILE A 20 -6.77 9.18 -45.81
C ILE A 20 -6.87 10.57 -45.18
N LYS A 21 -7.67 11.44 -45.80
CA LYS A 21 -8.12 12.72 -45.23
C LYS A 21 -9.64 12.72 -45.16
N ILE A 22 -10.17 12.93 -43.96
CA ILE A 22 -11.61 12.95 -43.70
C ILE A 22 -12.09 14.39 -43.82
N ILE A 23 -12.76 14.70 -44.92
CA ILE A 23 -13.25 16.05 -45.26
C ILE A 23 -14.76 16.10 -45.53
N ASP A 24 -15.37 14.95 -45.81
CA ASP A 24 -16.77 14.79 -46.17
C ASP A 24 -17.31 13.41 -45.72
N GLN A 25 -18.59 13.16 -45.98
CA GLN A 25 -19.25 11.91 -45.59
C GLN A 25 -18.68 10.69 -46.36
N GLU A 26 -18.29 10.86 -47.62
CA GLU A 26 -17.74 9.76 -48.44
C GLU A 26 -16.35 9.35 -47.95
N SER A 27 -15.50 10.32 -47.58
CA SER A 27 -14.20 10.08 -46.96
C SER A 27 -14.32 9.50 -45.55
N LEU A 28 -15.38 9.84 -44.80
CA LEU A 28 -15.69 9.19 -43.53
C LEU A 28 -16.03 7.70 -43.71
N GLU A 29 -16.83 7.35 -44.72
CA GLU A 29 -17.18 5.96 -45.03
C GLU A 29 -15.96 5.14 -45.47
N LYS A 30 -15.11 5.73 -46.33
CA LYS A 30 -13.81 5.13 -46.70
C LYS A 30 -12.90 4.92 -45.49
N ALA A 31 -12.84 5.89 -44.58
CA ALA A 31 -12.08 5.76 -43.34
C ALA A 31 -12.63 4.64 -42.41
N ASN A 32 -13.96 4.50 -42.31
CA ASN A 32 -14.58 3.43 -41.53
C ASN A 32 -14.34 2.03 -42.13
N LEU A 33 -14.34 1.91 -43.46
CA LEU A 33 -13.98 0.67 -44.14
C LEU A 33 -12.51 0.32 -43.91
N PHE A 34 -11.62 1.31 -44.06
CA PHE A 34 -10.19 1.15 -43.79
C PHE A 34 -9.93 0.68 -42.35
N LEU A 35 -10.63 1.25 -41.36
CA LEU A 35 -10.57 0.80 -39.97
C LEU A 35 -10.93 -0.70 -39.85
N THR A 36 -11.90 -1.19 -40.61
CA THR A 36 -12.29 -2.61 -40.63
C THR A 36 -11.19 -3.47 -41.21
N THR A 37 -10.55 -3.03 -42.30
CA THR A 37 -9.38 -3.70 -42.87
C THR A 37 -8.24 -3.78 -41.85
N CYS A 38 -7.91 -2.68 -41.15
CA CYS A 38 -6.88 -2.69 -40.10
C CYS A 38 -7.18 -3.72 -39.01
N LYS A 39 -8.44 -3.83 -38.58
CA LYS A 39 -8.85 -4.83 -37.58
C LYS A 39 -8.73 -6.27 -38.09
N GLN A 40 -9.13 -6.53 -39.33
CA GLN A 40 -9.01 -7.84 -39.93
C GLN A 40 -7.54 -8.25 -40.11
N THR A 41 -6.68 -7.34 -40.58
CA THR A 41 -5.24 -7.57 -40.69
C THR A 41 -4.61 -7.81 -39.32
N SER A 42 -4.99 -7.04 -38.29
CA SER A 42 -4.53 -7.27 -36.91
C SER A 42 -4.90 -8.68 -36.42
N LYS A 43 -6.15 -9.09 -36.62
CA LYS A 43 -6.62 -10.43 -36.23
C LYS A 43 -5.88 -11.52 -36.98
N PHE A 44 -5.64 -11.34 -38.28
CA PHE A 44 -4.89 -12.30 -39.09
C PHE A 44 -3.43 -12.46 -38.59
N VAL A 45 -2.78 -11.37 -38.21
CA VAL A 45 -1.44 -11.41 -37.61
C VAL A 45 -1.48 -12.13 -36.25
N GLU A 46 -2.45 -11.80 -35.39
CA GLU A 46 -2.65 -12.47 -34.10
C GLU A 46 -2.88 -13.97 -34.26
N ASP A 47 -3.71 -14.38 -35.22
CA ASP A 47 -4.00 -15.78 -35.53
C ASP A 47 -2.74 -16.50 -36.05
N HIS A 48 -1.92 -15.83 -36.87
CA HIS A 48 -0.68 -16.39 -37.42
C HIS A 48 0.34 -16.72 -36.33
N PHE A 49 0.52 -15.84 -35.35
CA PHE A 49 1.42 -16.05 -34.22
C PHE A 49 0.75 -16.74 -33.02
N SER A 50 -0.51 -17.17 -33.15
CA SER A 50 -1.28 -17.68 -32.02
C SER A 50 -0.69 -18.94 -31.41
N ASP A 51 -0.10 -19.82 -32.23
CA ASP A 51 0.52 -21.06 -31.75
C ASP A 51 1.89 -20.81 -31.09
N GLU A 52 2.72 -19.94 -31.67
CA GLU A 52 3.97 -19.50 -31.02
C GLU A 52 3.70 -18.80 -29.67
N LEU A 53 2.63 -17.99 -29.61
CA LEU A 53 2.19 -17.35 -28.38
C LEU A 53 1.74 -18.38 -27.35
N LYS A 54 0.97 -19.41 -27.74
CA LYS A 54 0.57 -20.52 -26.85
C LYS A 54 1.78 -21.27 -26.32
N GLU A 55 2.77 -21.58 -27.17
CA GLU A 55 4.00 -22.23 -26.73
C GLU A 55 4.78 -21.38 -25.70
N ALA A 56 4.89 -20.07 -25.94
CA ALA A 56 5.50 -19.14 -25.00
C ALA A 56 4.72 -19.07 -23.67
N GLN A 57 3.38 -19.09 -23.72
CA GLN A 57 2.52 -19.13 -22.53
C GLN A 57 2.70 -20.40 -21.72
N GLU A 58 2.78 -21.57 -22.36
CA GLU A 58 3.03 -22.84 -21.65
C GLU A 58 4.43 -22.88 -21.02
N LYS A 59 5.46 -22.36 -21.71
CA LYS A 59 6.81 -22.19 -21.12
C LYS A 59 6.78 -21.27 -19.89
N LYS A 60 6.08 -20.14 -19.99
CA LYS A 60 5.90 -19.21 -18.85
C LYS A 60 5.21 -19.91 -17.68
N LYS A 61 4.13 -20.65 -17.95
CA LYS A 61 3.36 -21.38 -16.93
C LYS A 61 4.20 -22.45 -16.24
N ALA A 62 5.03 -23.19 -16.99
CA ALA A 62 5.96 -24.15 -16.43
C ALA A 62 7.00 -23.48 -15.51
N ALA A 63 7.61 -22.38 -15.97
CA ALA A 63 8.56 -21.61 -15.16
C ALA A 63 7.91 -21.01 -13.90
N GLU A 64 6.68 -20.52 -14.00
CA GLU A 64 5.92 -20.00 -12.86
C GLU A 64 5.58 -21.10 -11.85
N ALA A 65 5.26 -22.31 -12.32
CA ALA A 65 5.03 -23.47 -11.46
C ALA A 65 6.30 -23.86 -10.69
N GLU A 66 7.46 -23.87 -11.36
CA GLU A 66 8.75 -24.13 -10.72
C GLU A 66 9.09 -23.06 -9.68
N ARG A 67 8.96 -21.78 -10.05
CA ARG A 67 9.12 -20.66 -9.11
C ARG A 67 8.23 -20.83 -7.88
N LYS A 68 6.95 -21.15 -8.09
CA LYS A 68 5.98 -21.34 -7.00
C LYS A 68 6.39 -22.50 -6.08
N ALA A 69 6.90 -23.60 -6.63
CA ALA A 69 7.39 -24.72 -5.84
C ALA A 69 8.60 -24.32 -4.97
N VAL A 70 9.52 -23.50 -5.50
CA VAL A 70 10.64 -22.96 -4.71
C VAL A 70 10.15 -22.01 -3.62
N VAL A 71 9.21 -21.12 -3.94
CA VAL A 71 8.59 -20.22 -2.94
C VAL A 71 7.92 -21.02 -1.83
N GLN A 72 7.16 -22.06 -2.16
CA GLN A 72 6.52 -22.93 -1.16
C GLN A 72 7.54 -23.62 -0.24
N LYS A 73 8.68 -24.07 -0.79
CA LYS A 73 9.78 -24.62 0.03
C LYS A 73 10.35 -23.56 0.97
N ILE A 74 10.57 -22.34 0.48
CA ILE A 74 11.03 -21.23 1.32
C ILE A 74 10.03 -20.95 2.43
N GLU A 75 8.75 -20.79 2.09
CA GLU A 75 7.67 -20.51 3.04
C GLU A 75 7.52 -21.62 4.09
N HIS A 76 7.70 -22.89 3.71
CA HIS A 76 7.67 -24.02 4.63
C HIS A 76 8.64 -23.85 5.81
N PHE A 77 9.80 -23.24 5.57
CA PHE A 77 10.79 -22.96 6.62
C PHE A 77 10.64 -21.56 7.23
N THR A 78 10.41 -20.53 6.42
CA THR A 78 10.41 -19.15 6.91
C THR A 78 9.15 -18.81 7.70
N VAL A 79 7.99 -19.38 7.36
CA VAL A 79 6.73 -19.08 8.07
C VAL A 79 6.75 -19.58 9.52
N PRO A 80 7.13 -20.84 9.83
CA PRO A 80 7.27 -21.30 11.21
C PRO A 80 8.33 -20.52 11.99
N LEU A 81 9.47 -20.21 11.39
CA LEU A 81 10.53 -19.41 12.02
C LEU A 81 10.05 -17.99 12.35
N GLY A 82 9.38 -17.32 11.42
CA GLY A 82 8.79 -16.00 11.67
C GLY A 82 7.65 -16.03 12.69
N LYS A 83 6.95 -17.16 12.84
CA LYS A 83 6.01 -17.35 13.95
C LYS A 83 6.73 -17.50 15.29
N ALA A 84 7.76 -18.33 15.36
CA ALA A 84 8.57 -18.52 16.56
C ALA A 84 9.22 -17.19 17.01
N GLU A 85 9.80 -16.44 16.07
CA GLU A 85 10.39 -15.13 16.32
C GLU A 85 9.37 -14.15 16.90
N ARG A 86 8.17 -14.05 16.31
CA ARG A 86 7.09 -13.19 16.83
C ARG A 86 6.66 -13.58 18.24
N THR A 87 6.53 -14.88 18.52
CA THR A 87 6.19 -15.36 19.86
C THR A 87 7.25 -14.94 20.88
N VAL A 88 8.52 -15.17 20.58
CA VAL A 88 9.62 -14.81 21.51
C VAL A 88 9.71 -13.28 21.68
N LYS A 89 9.59 -12.50 20.61
CA LYS A 89 9.55 -11.03 20.69
C LYS A 89 8.39 -10.53 21.56
N SER A 90 7.21 -11.13 21.45
CA SER A 90 6.06 -10.79 22.29
C SER A 90 6.33 -11.13 23.77
N GLN A 91 6.96 -12.27 24.06
CA GLN A 91 7.33 -12.64 25.43
C GLN A 91 8.38 -11.67 26.01
N ILE A 92 9.39 -11.29 25.23
CA ILE A 92 10.39 -10.30 25.64
C ILE A 92 9.72 -8.95 25.91
N SER A 93 8.85 -8.49 25.02
CA SER A 93 8.12 -7.23 25.20
C SER A 93 7.24 -7.24 26.46
N ALA A 94 6.52 -8.33 26.72
CA ALA A 94 5.73 -8.50 27.94
C ALA A 94 6.62 -8.48 29.20
N TYR A 95 7.76 -9.17 29.16
CA TYR A 95 8.73 -9.16 30.26
C TYR A 95 9.30 -7.76 30.53
N LEU A 96 9.69 -7.02 29.49
CA LEU A 96 10.21 -5.66 29.62
C LEU A 96 9.13 -4.71 30.18
N THR A 97 7.88 -4.86 29.75
CA THR A 97 6.75 -4.08 30.26
C THR A 97 6.52 -4.36 31.74
N GLU A 98 6.58 -5.63 32.15
CA GLU A 98 6.42 -6.04 33.54
C GLU A 98 7.59 -5.57 34.43
N GLN A 99 8.83 -5.66 33.93
CA GLN A 99 10.00 -5.08 34.60
C GLN A 99 9.84 -3.58 34.83
N GLU A 100 9.36 -2.84 33.83
CA GLU A 100 9.09 -1.41 33.96
C GLU A 100 7.96 -1.13 34.96
N ARG A 101 6.90 -1.96 34.98
CA ARG A 101 5.82 -1.86 35.99
C ARG A 101 6.36 -2.04 37.41
N GLN A 102 7.15 -3.08 37.64
CA GLN A 102 7.75 -3.36 38.95
C GLN A 102 8.69 -2.23 39.39
N ARG A 103 9.50 -1.68 38.48
CA ARG A 103 10.36 -0.52 38.75
C ARG A 103 9.57 0.69 39.22
N ARG A 104 8.46 1.00 38.53
CA ARG A 104 7.59 2.13 38.90
C ARG A 104 6.89 1.91 40.23
N GLU A 105 6.50 0.67 40.54
CA GLU A 105 5.88 0.34 41.83
C GLU A 105 6.86 0.42 42.99
N GLU A 106 8.09 -0.09 42.81
CA GLU A 106 9.15 0.06 43.80
C GLU A 106 9.56 1.52 44.00
N GLU A 107 9.64 2.29 42.91
CA GLU A 107 9.90 3.73 42.98
C GLU A 107 8.77 4.45 43.73
N ALA A 108 7.51 4.17 43.41
CA ALA A 108 6.37 4.75 44.10
C ALA A 108 6.34 4.35 45.58
N ARG A 109 6.67 3.09 45.92
CA ARG A 109 6.75 2.63 47.31
C ARG A 109 7.87 3.35 48.07
N ARG A 110 9.09 3.42 47.51
CA ARG A 110 10.22 4.12 48.14
C ARG A 110 9.93 5.61 48.34
N ARG A 111 9.30 6.27 47.37
CA ARG A 111 8.88 7.67 47.50
C ARG A 111 7.90 7.85 48.67
N ARG A 112 6.90 6.97 48.79
CA ARG A 112 5.94 7.00 49.92
C ARG A 112 6.62 6.75 51.27
N GLU A 113 7.48 5.73 51.38
CA GLU A 113 8.22 5.43 52.61
C GLU A 113 9.13 6.59 53.02
N GLU A 114 9.76 7.27 52.06
CA GLU A 114 10.63 8.42 52.33
C GLU A 114 9.83 9.69 52.67
N GLU A 115 8.70 9.92 52.02
CA GLU A 115 7.75 10.98 52.38
C GLU A 115 7.18 10.76 53.79
N GLU A 116 6.77 9.53 54.14
CA GLU A 116 6.28 9.18 55.48
C GLU A 116 7.38 9.34 56.54
N ARG A 117 8.62 8.92 56.25
CA ARG A 117 9.76 9.11 57.16
C ARG A 117 10.04 10.59 57.41
N ARG A 118 10.05 11.42 56.36
CA ARG A 118 10.28 12.87 56.48
C ARG A 118 9.13 13.57 57.19
N LEU A 119 7.90 13.14 56.98
CA LEU A 119 6.75 13.67 57.70
C LEU A 119 6.83 13.32 59.19
N ALA A 120 7.21 12.09 59.53
CA ALA A 120 7.42 11.69 60.92
C ALA A 120 8.57 12.46 61.58
N GLU A 121 9.70 12.60 60.88
CA GLU A 121 10.88 13.33 61.34
C GLU A 121 10.58 14.83 61.54
N ALA A 122 9.88 15.47 60.58
CA ALA A 122 9.48 16.87 60.70
C ALA A 122 8.46 17.12 61.84
N VAL A 123 7.57 16.16 62.12
CA VAL A 123 6.66 16.22 63.28
C VAL A 123 7.41 16.06 64.61
N GLU A 124 8.47 15.25 64.63
CA GLU A 124 9.29 15.01 65.83
C GLU A 124 10.27 16.17 66.13
N THR A 125 10.91 16.74 65.10
CA THR A 125 11.92 17.81 65.26
C THR A 125 11.34 19.22 65.13
N GLY A 126 10.16 19.38 64.50
CA GLY A 126 9.55 20.67 64.21
C GLY A 126 10.22 21.46 63.07
N GLU A 127 11.16 20.86 62.36
CA GLU A 127 11.92 21.51 61.28
C GLU A 127 11.27 21.26 59.91
N GLU A 128 10.54 22.25 59.38
CA GLU A 128 9.91 22.17 58.04
C GLU A 128 10.93 22.09 56.89
N GLU A 129 12.18 22.49 57.13
CA GLU A 129 13.28 22.44 56.14
C GLU A 129 13.63 20.99 55.74
N ILE A 130 13.24 20.01 56.58
CA ILE A 130 13.36 18.59 56.28
C ILE A 130 12.39 18.19 55.18
N LEU A 131 11.34 18.94 54.81
CA LEU A 131 10.40 18.62 53.73
C LEU A 131 10.81 19.16 52.35
N ASP A 132 11.70 20.16 52.28
CA ASP A 132 12.05 20.84 51.02
C ASP A 132 13.21 20.21 50.22
N LYS A 133 14.00 19.32 50.82
CA LYS A 133 15.06 18.59 50.09
C LYS A 133 14.48 17.69 48.97
N PRO A 134 15.04 17.73 47.74
CA PRO A 134 14.57 16.89 46.65
C PRO A 134 14.98 15.42 46.86
N ILE A 135 14.03 14.49 46.67
CA ILE A 135 14.31 13.04 46.74
C ILE A 135 15.17 12.66 45.53
N THR A 136 16.43 12.28 45.76
CA THR A 136 17.34 11.83 44.70
C THR A 136 17.13 10.33 44.44
N TYR A 137 16.46 10.00 43.34
CA TYR A 137 16.29 8.62 42.89
C TYR A 137 17.39 8.21 41.88
N VAL A 138 18.01 7.05 42.11
CA VAL A 138 18.95 6.43 41.16
C VAL A 138 18.20 5.35 40.39
N LYS A 139 18.00 5.58 39.08
CA LYS A 139 17.33 4.63 38.18
C LYS A 139 18.13 3.31 38.11
N PRO A 140 17.52 2.15 38.42
CA PRO A 140 18.16 0.85 38.26
C PRO A 140 18.58 0.61 36.80
N PRO A 141 19.70 -0.10 36.55
CA PRO A 141 20.21 -0.37 35.21
C PRO A 141 19.15 -1.12 34.39
N GLU A 142 18.91 -0.69 33.15
CA GLU A 142 18.01 -1.37 32.22
C GLU A 142 18.53 -2.78 31.89
N PRO A 143 17.64 -3.76 31.64
CA PRO A 143 18.06 -5.11 31.27
C PRO A 143 18.84 -5.08 29.94
N GLU A 144 20.01 -5.70 29.92
CA GLU A 144 20.84 -5.76 28.71
C GLU A 144 20.20 -6.64 27.63
N LEU A 145 20.00 -6.06 26.46
CA LEU A 145 19.54 -6.74 25.26
C LEU A 145 20.73 -7.42 24.56
N ALA A 146 20.47 -8.56 23.91
CA ALA A 146 21.49 -9.27 23.15
C ALA A 146 22.02 -8.39 21.99
N LYS A 147 23.28 -8.59 21.59
CA LYS A 147 23.90 -7.85 20.47
C LYS A 147 23.05 -7.98 19.21
N GLY A 148 22.65 -6.84 18.64
CA GLY A 148 21.79 -6.77 17.45
C GLY A 148 20.28 -6.67 17.73
N THR A 149 19.86 -6.65 19.01
CA THR A 149 18.47 -6.38 19.39
C THR A 149 18.34 -4.97 19.97
N TYR A 150 17.29 -4.26 19.56
CA TYR A 150 16.97 -2.92 20.02
C TYR A 150 15.45 -2.79 20.20
N THR A 151 15.04 -1.89 21.10
CA THR A 151 13.65 -1.51 21.29
C THR A 151 13.29 -0.35 20.35
N VAL A 152 12.03 -0.30 19.94
CA VAL A 152 11.47 0.81 19.16
C VAL A 152 10.14 1.18 19.77
N ASP A 153 9.90 2.48 19.93
CA ASP A 153 8.61 2.99 20.36
C ASP A 153 7.63 2.93 19.19
N VAL A 154 6.60 2.12 19.33
CA VAL A 154 5.50 2.01 18.36
C VAL A 154 4.38 2.93 18.81
N TRP A 155 4.10 3.94 18.00
CA TRP A 155 3.02 4.90 18.24
C TRP A 155 1.79 4.48 17.44
N GLU A 156 0.70 4.16 18.13
CA GLU A 156 -0.60 3.84 17.53
C GLU A 156 -1.59 4.98 17.74
N PHE A 157 -2.54 5.14 16.81
CA PHE A 157 -3.59 6.14 16.91
C PHE A 157 -4.93 5.53 16.52
N GLU A 158 -6.00 6.03 17.14
CA GLU A 158 -7.38 5.67 16.80
C GLU A 158 -8.13 6.93 16.35
N ILE A 159 -8.86 6.80 15.24
CA ILE A 159 -9.69 7.90 14.72
C ILE A 159 -11.02 7.89 15.45
N VAL A 160 -11.19 8.80 16.41
CA VAL A 160 -12.45 8.97 17.15
C VAL A 160 -13.52 9.67 16.30
N ASP A 161 -13.13 10.69 15.53
CA ASP A 161 -14.05 11.48 14.70
C ASP A 161 -13.39 11.87 13.37
N LYS A 162 -13.98 11.42 12.26
CA LYS A 162 -13.46 11.66 10.90
C LYS A 162 -13.60 13.12 10.46
N ALA A 163 -14.60 13.85 10.97
CA ALA A 163 -14.86 15.23 10.54
C ALA A 163 -13.83 16.23 11.09
N LYS A 164 -13.13 15.88 12.16
CA LYS A 164 -12.11 16.70 12.81
C LYS A 164 -10.68 16.40 12.32
N ILE A 165 -10.53 15.48 11.38
CA ILE A 165 -9.22 15.20 10.76
C ILE A 165 -8.82 16.40 9.93
N ASN A 166 -7.56 16.83 10.06
CA ASN A 166 -7.02 17.89 9.24
C ASN A 166 -7.11 17.51 7.74
N PRO A 167 -7.77 18.33 6.88
CA PRO A 167 -7.94 18.05 5.46
C PRO A 167 -6.65 17.76 4.69
N ALA A 168 -5.49 18.20 5.16
CA ALA A 168 -4.19 17.86 4.56
C ALA A 168 -3.87 16.35 4.58
N TYR A 169 -4.46 15.60 5.52
CA TYR A 169 -4.29 14.15 5.63
C TYR A 169 -5.48 13.37 5.04
N LEU A 170 -6.49 14.05 4.47
CA LEU A 170 -7.61 13.43 3.79
C LEU A 170 -7.25 13.20 2.31
N ILE A 171 -7.20 11.94 1.90
CA ILE A 171 -7.00 11.57 0.50
C ILE A 171 -8.37 11.19 -0.09
N PRO A 172 -8.86 11.90 -1.12
CA PRO A 172 -10.12 11.54 -1.79
C PRO A 172 -10.03 10.16 -2.43
N ASP A 173 -11.10 9.36 -2.31
CA ASP A 173 -11.19 8.08 -3.00
C ASP A 173 -11.44 8.28 -4.51
N THR A 174 -10.35 8.29 -5.27
CA THR A 174 -10.36 8.46 -6.73
C THR A 174 -11.11 7.34 -7.46
N LYS A 175 -11.18 6.13 -6.88
CA LYS A 175 -11.90 5.00 -7.49
C LYS A 175 -13.40 5.18 -7.36
N ALA A 176 -13.87 5.55 -6.17
CA ALA A 176 -15.29 5.84 -5.93
C ALA A 176 -15.77 7.02 -6.78
N ILE A 177 -14.98 8.10 -6.83
CA ILE A 177 -15.28 9.27 -7.67
C ILE A 177 -15.35 8.85 -9.15
N GLY A 178 -14.37 8.10 -9.65
CA GLY A 178 -14.38 7.62 -11.03
C GLY A 178 -15.57 6.71 -11.35
N ALA A 179 -16.01 5.88 -10.40
CA ALA A 179 -17.20 5.05 -10.56
C ALA A 179 -18.48 5.91 -10.68
N ALA A 180 -18.62 6.93 -9.82
CA ALA A 180 -19.74 7.87 -9.87
C ALA A 180 -19.75 8.68 -11.19
N VAL A 181 -18.59 9.14 -11.66
CA VAL A 181 -18.49 9.85 -12.95
C VAL A 181 -18.93 8.97 -14.12
N ARG A 182 -18.53 7.69 -14.14
CA ARG A 182 -18.92 6.77 -15.23
C ARG A 182 -20.41 6.41 -15.22
N SER A 183 -21.02 6.31 -14.04
CA SER A 183 -22.45 5.98 -13.92
C SER A 183 -23.35 7.18 -14.20
N MET A 184 -23.03 8.36 -13.64
CA MET A 184 -23.87 9.54 -13.71
C MET A 184 -23.56 10.46 -14.92
N LYS A 185 -22.37 10.32 -15.52
CA LYS A 185 -21.91 11.11 -16.69
C LYS A 185 -22.08 12.61 -16.45
N ASP A 186 -22.88 13.30 -17.26
CA ASP A 186 -23.08 14.75 -17.19
C ASP A 186 -23.68 15.20 -15.84
N ARG A 187 -24.45 14.33 -15.17
CA ARG A 187 -25.01 14.60 -13.84
C ARG A 187 -24.02 14.42 -12.69
N ALA A 188 -22.84 13.84 -12.95
CA ALA A 188 -21.82 13.63 -11.93
C ALA A 188 -21.26 14.96 -11.40
N GLN A 189 -21.26 16.01 -12.23
CA GLN A 189 -20.74 17.32 -11.87
C GLN A 189 -21.53 17.96 -10.71
N GLU A 190 -22.85 17.79 -10.69
CA GLU A 190 -23.72 18.30 -9.62
C GLU A 190 -23.56 17.48 -8.32
N ALA A 191 -23.42 16.16 -8.44
CA ALA A 191 -23.31 15.25 -7.30
C ALA A 191 -21.93 15.31 -6.58
N LEU A 192 -20.86 15.62 -7.32
CA LEU A 192 -19.49 15.66 -6.78
C LEU A 192 -19.04 17.06 -6.34
N GLY A 193 -19.78 18.10 -6.73
CA GLY A 193 -19.51 19.49 -6.38
C GLY A 193 -18.36 20.14 -7.18
N GLU A 194 -18.02 21.37 -6.81
CA GLU A 194 -17.06 22.23 -7.53
C GLU A 194 -15.59 21.75 -7.44
N GLY A 195 -15.30 20.80 -6.53
CA GLY A 195 -13.96 20.25 -6.34
C GLY A 195 -13.51 19.24 -7.40
N VAL A 196 -14.41 18.78 -8.28
CA VAL A 196 -14.11 17.80 -9.34
C VAL A 196 -14.64 18.32 -10.68
N LYS A 197 -13.78 18.33 -11.72
CA LYS A 197 -14.18 18.70 -13.08
C LYS A 197 -14.39 17.44 -13.93
N VAL A 198 -15.63 17.21 -14.37
CA VAL A 198 -15.98 16.09 -15.25
C VAL A 198 -15.82 16.50 -16.72
N ILE A 199 -15.09 15.71 -17.51
CA ILE A 199 -14.83 15.97 -18.94
C ILE A 199 -15.27 14.77 -19.77
N CYS A 200 -16.08 15.01 -20.80
CA CYS A 200 -16.45 13.99 -21.79
C CYS A 200 -15.62 14.16 -23.07
N ARG A 201 -14.91 13.11 -23.49
CA ARG A 201 -14.24 13.03 -24.79
C ARG A 201 -14.88 11.92 -25.61
N LYS A 202 -15.24 12.23 -26.85
CA LYS A 202 -15.65 11.21 -27.82
C LYS A 202 -14.42 10.44 -28.29
N ASP A 203 -14.52 9.12 -28.24
CA ASP A 203 -13.47 8.19 -28.63
C ASP A 203 -14.07 7.15 -29.58
N ILE A 204 -13.37 6.82 -30.65
CA ILE A 204 -13.84 5.85 -31.65
C ILE A 204 -13.32 4.49 -31.22
N ARG A 205 -14.26 3.59 -30.88
CA ARG A 205 -13.94 2.21 -30.54
C ARG A 205 -14.48 1.29 -31.61
N GLN A 206 -13.62 0.40 -32.06
CA GLN A 206 -13.98 -0.62 -33.03
C GLN A 206 -13.85 -2.00 -32.39
N ARG A 207 -14.97 -2.73 -32.40
CA ARG A 207 -15.07 -4.09 -31.86
C ARG A 207 -14.53 -5.10 -32.89
N ILE A 208 -13.91 -6.16 -32.39
CA ILE A 208 -13.49 -7.34 -33.16
C ILE A 208 -14.66 -8.32 -33.23
#